data_AF-A0A6B2THY7-F1
#
_entry.id   AF-A0A6B2THY7-F1
#
_cell.length_a   1.000
_cell.length_b   1.000
_cell.length_c   1.000
_cell.angle_alpha   90.00
_cell.angle_beta   90.00
_cell.angle_gamma   90.00
#
_symmetry.space_group_name_H-M   'P 1'
#
loop_
_entity.id
_entity.type
_entity.pdbx_description
1 polymer ?
#
loop_
_entity_poly.entity_id
_entity_poly.type
_entity_poly.pdbx_seq_one_letter_code
_entity_poly.pdbx_strand_id
1 'polypeptide(L)'
;MPEKMIPLLPCRTVQPVVDFYTALGFETTYFQKSPYPYAAVERGRIELQFFSMKEYDPQQSYSGCYVVTDDVETLHAAFRAGLKAAYGRIPTRGLPRIGPLKDMSYGMRQFLMTDPGGNSIRVGQRISEDRSMRPAPKETFARALHMADLFADSKEDLPGAAKIIDRALGRTDEHPTPVQELRLLVLRGDIARRLGDEGLAERLLTRAADLPLTATERESARDALARLAELRE
;
A
#
# COMPACT_ATOMS: atom_id res chain seq x y z
N MET A 1 18.63 -19.83 22.20
CA MET A 1 17.82 -18.95 21.34
C MET A 1 16.37 -19.18 21.74
N PRO A 2 15.56 -18.16 22.04
CA PRO A 2 14.13 -18.38 22.24
C PRO A 2 13.52 -18.91 20.93
N GLU A 3 12.36 -19.54 21.04
CA GLU A 3 11.59 -20.06 19.91
C GLU A 3 11.28 -18.93 18.91
N LYS A 4 11.37 -19.22 17.61
CA LYS A 4 11.10 -18.29 16.51
C LYS A 4 10.03 -18.89 15.59
N MET A 5 9.02 -18.10 15.24
CA MET A 5 8.05 -18.44 14.21
C MET A 5 8.53 -17.87 12.87
N ILE A 6 8.64 -18.72 11.84
CA ILE A 6 9.08 -18.34 10.50
C ILE A 6 7.95 -18.70 9.52
N PRO A 7 7.41 -17.75 8.75
CA PRO A 7 6.44 -18.06 7.70
C PRO A 7 7.14 -18.77 6.54
N LEU A 8 6.57 -19.89 6.11
CA LEU A 8 6.92 -20.58 4.87
C LEU A 8 5.86 -20.21 3.83
N LEU A 9 6.27 -19.48 2.80
CA LEU A 9 5.38 -18.89 1.81
C LEU A 9 5.50 -19.62 0.46
N PRO A 10 4.38 -19.98 -0.18
CA PRO A 10 4.41 -20.65 -1.47
C PRO A 10 4.81 -19.69 -2.59
N CYS A 11 5.40 -20.25 -3.64
CA CYS A 11 5.61 -19.57 -4.90
C CYS A 11 5.65 -20.57 -6.06
N ARG A 12 5.47 -20.10 -7.29
CA ARG A 12 5.68 -20.95 -8.47
C ARG A 12 7.18 -21.10 -8.81
N THR A 13 7.98 -20.08 -8.53
CA THR A 13 9.42 -20.05 -8.82
C THR A 13 10.12 -19.17 -7.79
N VAL A 14 11.21 -19.66 -7.20
CA VAL A 14 11.90 -18.97 -6.10
C VAL A 14 12.76 -17.77 -6.54
N GLN A 15 13.38 -17.79 -7.73
CA GLN A 15 14.29 -16.72 -8.16
C GLN A 15 13.62 -15.34 -8.22
N PRO A 16 12.44 -15.15 -8.87
CA PRO A 16 11.80 -13.83 -8.90
C PRO A 16 11.43 -13.31 -7.50
N VAL A 17 11.09 -14.22 -6.57
CA VAL A 17 10.79 -13.86 -5.18
C VAL A 17 12.06 -13.35 -4.48
N VAL A 18 13.17 -14.07 -4.61
CA VAL A 18 14.47 -13.65 -4.04
C VAL A 18 14.93 -12.31 -4.62
N ASP A 19 14.81 -12.10 -5.93
CA ASP A 19 15.17 -10.84 -6.58
C ASP A 19 14.33 -9.67 -6.02
N PHE A 20 13.03 -9.90 -5.78
CA PHE A 20 12.14 -8.92 -5.17
C PHE A 20 12.58 -8.57 -3.74
N TYR A 21 12.77 -9.55 -2.85
CA TYR A 21 13.19 -9.25 -1.48
C TYR A 21 14.60 -8.66 -1.40
N THR A 22 15.50 -9.04 -2.31
CA THR A 22 16.82 -8.40 -2.43
C THR A 22 16.69 -6.92 -2.80
N ALA A 23 15.78 -6.58 -3.72
CA ALA A 23 15.48 -5.19 -4.04
C ALA A 23 14.93 -4.40 -2.83
N LEU A 24 14.25 -5.08 -1.89
CA LEU A 24 13.80 -4.49 -0.62
C LEU A 24 14.92 -4.37 0.43
N GLY A 25 16.14 -4.79 0.11
CA GLY A 25 17.29 -4.80 1.01
C GLY A 25 17.29 -5.96 1.99
N PHE A 26 16.68 -7.10 1.65
CA PHE A 26 16.90 -8.34 2.37
C PHE A 26 18.17 -9.03 1.87
N GLU A 27 18.85 -9.73 2.76
CA GLU A 27 19.95 -10.62 2.44
C GLU A 27 19.39 -12.02 2.13
N THR A 28 19.94 -12.69 1.12
CA THR A 28 19.58 -14.07 0.82
C THR A 28 20.46 -14.99 1.66
N THR A 29 19.89 -15.60 2.70
CA THR A 29 20.64 -16.47 3.63
C THR A 29 20.66 -17.93 3.20
N TYR A 30 19.71 -18.35 2.36
CA TYR A 30 19.72 -19.65 1.74
C TYR A 30 19.04 -19.62 0.37
N PHE A 31 19.58 -20.37 -0.60
CA PHE A 31 18.98 -20.47 -1.92
C PHE A 31 19.33 -21.79 -2.61
N GLN A 32 18.30 -22.53 -3.01
CA GLN A 32 18.39 -23.82 -3.68
C GLN A 32 17.49 -23.81 -4.92
N LYS A 33 18.07 -24.08 -6.09
CA LYS A 33 17.31 -24.24 -7.35
C LYS A 33 16.81 -25.67 -7.58
N SER A 34 17.56 -26.68 -7.15
CA SER A 34 17.24 -28.09 -7.34
C SER A 34 18.11 -28.98 -6.44
N PRO A 35 17.62 -30.16 -6.01
CA PRO A 35 16.21 -30.59 -6.02
C PRO A 35 15.38 -29.77 -5.03
N TYR A 36 14.05 -29.69 -5.19
CA TYR A 36 13.14 -28.93 -4.31
C TYR A 36 13.51 -27.45 -4.15
N PRO A 37 13.06 -26.57 -5.06
CA PRO A 37 13.43 -25.16 -5.02
C PRO A 37 12.95 -24.49 -3.73
N TYR A 38 13.89 -23.84 -3.04
CA TYR A 38 13.70 -23.26 -1.72
C TYR A 38 14.59 -22.03 -1.53
N ALA A 39 14.12 -21.05 -0.75
CA ALA A 39 14.92 -19.87 -0.42
C ALA A 39 14.60 -19.35 0.99
N ALA A 40 15.58 -18.71 1.62
CA ALA A 40 15.41 -17.94 2.85
C ALA A 40 16.03 -16.55 2.66
N VAL A 41 15.32 -15.54 3.13
CA VAL A 41 15.79 -14.14 3.11
C VAL A 41 15.59 -13.50 4.47
N GLU A 42 16.52 -12.62 4.84
CA GLU A 42 16.54 -11.96 6.14
C GLU A 42 16.76 -10.45 6.03
N ARG A 43 16.11 -9.70 6.93
CA ARG A 43 16.35 -8.27 7.14
C ARG A 43 16.14 -7.93 8.60
N GLY A 44 17.23 -7.67 9.32
CA GLY A 44 17.17 -7.44 10.76
C GLY A 44 16.61 -8.67 11.48
N ARG A 45 15.41 -8.55 12.08
CA ARG A 45 14.72 -9.67 12.75
C ARG A 45 13.69 -10.38 11.88
N ILE A 46 13.44 -9.88 10.67
CA ILE A 46 12.50 -10.45 9.73
C ILE A 46 13.20 -11.60 9.01
N GLU A 47 12.61 -12.80 9.06
CA GLU A 47 13.02 -13.94 8.27
C GLU A 47 11.80 -14.48 7.53
N LEU A 48 11.94 -14.68 6.22
CA LEU A 48 10.91 -15.24 5.35
C LEU A 48 11.52 -16.39 4.57
N GLN A 49 10.79 -17.50 4.49
CA GLN A 49 11.22 -18.66 3.71
C GLN A 49 10.20 -18.99 2.63
N PHE A 50 10.67 -19.52 1.51
CA PHE A 50 9.87 -19.76 0.31
C PHE A 50 10.09 -21.16 -0.23
N PHE A 51 9.01 -21.81 -0.64
CA PHE A 51 9.04 -23.12 -1.27
C PHE A 51 8.27 -23.10 -2.59
N SER A 52 8.74 -23.87 -3.56
CA SER A 52 8.14 -23.93 -4.89
C SER A 52 7.03 -24.97 -5.00
N MET A 53 5.91 -24.58 -5.60
CA MET A 53 4.78 -25.46 -5.95
C MET A 53 4.51 -25.37 -7.46
N LYS A 54 4.52 -26.51 -8.15
CA LYS A 54 4.51 -26.56 -9.63
C LYS A 54 3.23 -25.96 -10.26
N GLU A 55 2.07 -26.28 -9.69
CA GLU A 55 0.75 -25.88 -10.21
C GLU A 55 0.15 -24.68 -9.45
N TYR A 56 1.01 -23.90 -8.79
CA TYR A 56 0.58 -22.77 -7.98
C TYR A 56 0.38 -21.52 -8.85
N ASP A 57 -0.81 -20.92 -8.75
CA ASP A 57 -1.14 -19.63 -9.37
C ASP A 57 -1.00 -18.49 -8.35
N PRO A 58 0.03 -17.61 -8.48
CA PRO A 58 0.21 -16.45 -7.62
C PRO A 58 -1.00 -15.52 -7.54
N GLN A 59 -1.84 -15.47 -8.59
CA GLN A 59 -3.02 -14.58 -8.60
C GLN A 59 -4.14 -15.07 -7.69
N GLN A 60 -4.12 -16.34 -7.28
CA GLN A 60 -5.11 -16.94 -6.39
C GLN A 60 -4.57 -17.18 -4.98
N SER A 61 -3.44 -16.55 -4.64
CA SER A 61 -2.82 -16.71 -3.33
C SER A 61 -3.67 -16.09 -2.20
N TYR A 62 -3.83 -16.87 -1.12
CA TYR A 62 -4.31 -16.37 0.18
C TYR A 62 -3.19 -16.33 1.22
N SER A 63 -1.96 -16.65 0.82
CA SER A 63 -0.80 -16.72 1.71
C SER A 63 -0.34 -15.34 2.12
N GLY A 64 0.12 -15.21 3.36
CA GLY A 64 0.59 -13.93 3.86
C GLY A 64 1.11 -14.00 5.28
N CYS A 65 1.72 -12.91 5.71
CA CYS A 65 2.16 -12.74 7.08
C CYS A 65 2.01 -11.28 7.53
N TYR A 66 2.23 -11.03 8.81
CA TYR A 66 2.24 -9.69 9.39
C TYR A 66 3.57 -9.46 10.11
N VAL A 67 4.36 -8.53 9.59
CA VAL A 67 5.52 -7.94 10.27
C VAL A 67 5.06 -6.76 11.10
N VAL A 68 5.30 -6.83 12.42
CA VAL A 68 5.08 -5.71 13.33
C VAL A 68 6.42 -5.06 13.63
N THR A 69 6.46 -3.73 13.58
CA THR A 69 7.67 -2.92 13.73
C THR A 69 7.35 -1.61 14.46
N ASP A 70 8.35 -0.98 15.06
CA ASP A 70 8.24 0.37 15.62
C ASP A 70 8.71 1.46 14.63
N ASP A 71 9.13 1.05 13.43
CA ASP A 71 9.69 1.92 12.40
C ASP A 71 9.13 1.57 11.01
N VAL A 72 7.81 1.71 10.86
CA VAL A 72 7.12 1.36 9.60
C VAL A 72 7.44 2.34 8.47
N GLU A 73 7.68 3.61 8.79
CA GLU A 73 7.94 4.67 7.81
C GLU A 73 9.28 4.46 7.11
N THR A 74 10.34 4.18 7.87
CA THR A 74 11.67 3.93 7.30
C THR A 74 11.68 2.66 6.45
N LEU A 75 11.00 1.60 6.90
CA LEU A 75 10.86 0.38 6.11
C LEU A 75 10.10 0.62 4.80
N HIS A 76 8.99 1.35 4.84
CA HIS A 76 8.23 1.70 3.63
C HIS A 76 9.08 2.51 2.64
N ALA A 77 9.77 3.54 3.12
CA ALA A 77 10.63 4.37 2.30
C ALA A 77 11.77 3.56 1.66
N ALA A 78 12.47 2.73 2.45
CA ALA A 78 13.56 1.88 1.97
C ALA A 78 13.08 0.88 0.91
N PHE A 79 11.93 0.23 1.15
CA PHE A 79 11.35 -0.73 0.21
C PHE A 79 11.00 -0.08 -1.12
N ARG A 80 10.37 1.10 -1.09
CA ARG A 80 10.00 1.82 -2.29
C ARG A 80 11.21 2.33 -3.07
N ALA A 81 12.21 2.87 -2.38
CA ALA A 81 13.45 3.31 -3.01
C ALA A 81 14.16 2.13 -3.71
N GLY A 82 14.25 0.99 -3.03
CA GLY A 82 14.84 -0.23 -3.57
C GLY A 82 14.10 -0.76 -4.80
N LEU A 83 12.75 -0.80 -4.76
CA LEU A 83 11.93 -1.16 -5.92
C LEU A 83 12.11 -0.17 -7.09
N LYS A 84 12.13 1.14 -6.82
CA LYS A 84 12.37 2.17 -7.85
C LYS A 84 13.73 1.98 -8.51
N ALA A 85 14.77 1.67 -7.73
CA ALA A 85 16.11 1.41 -8.24
C ALA A 85 16.19 0.12 -9.07
N ALA A 86 15.58 -0.98 -8.59
CA ALA A 86 15.65 -2.28 -9.25
C ALA A 86 14.75 -2.39 -10.50
N TYR A 87 13.57 -1.77 -10.47
CA TYR A 87 12.55 -1.92 -11.52
C TYR A 87 12.34 -0.64 -12.35
N GLY A 88 13.07 0.43 -12.06
CA GLY A 88 12.89 1.76 -12.68
C GLY A 88 11.60 2.47 -12.27
N ARG A 89 10.74 1.83 -11.47
CA ARG A 89 9.44 2.35 -11.02
C ARG A 89 9.00 1.65 -9.74
N ILE A 90 8.04 2.24 -9.04
CA ILE A 90 7.38 1.62 -7.89
C ILE A 90 6.17 0.83 -8.41
N PRO A 91 6.15 -0.51 -8.30
CA PRO A 91 5.03 -1.31 -8.78
C PRO A 91 3.82 -1.12 -7.85
N THR A 92 2.72 -0.60 -8.39
CA THR A 92 1.49 -0.28 -7.64
C THR A 92 0.30 -1.16 -8.02
N ARG A 93 0.45 -2.03 -9.02
CA ARG A 93 -0.61 -2.93 -9.51
C ARG A 93 -0.02 -4.26 -9.96
N GLY A 94 -0.88 -5.28 -9.99
CA GLY A 94 -0.49 -6.64 -10.37
C GLY A 94 0.45 -7.26 -9.34
N LEU A 95 1.32 -8.13 -9.83
CA LEU A 95 2.35 -8.80 -9.04
C LEU A 95 3.73 -8.47 -9.62
N PRO A 96 4.70 -8.04 -8.80
CA PRO A 96 4.53 -7.60 -7.40
C PRO A 96 3.82 -6.24 -7.31
N ARG A 97 3.39 -5.83 -6.10
CA ARG A 97 2.92 -4.46 -5.81
C ARG A 97 3.21 -4.03 -4.38
N ILE A 98 3.35 -2.73 -4.16
CA ILE A 98 3.40 -2.11 -2.83
C ILE A 98 2.38 -0.98 -2.72
N GLY A 99 1.58 -1.01 -1.66
CA GLY A 99 0.57 -0.02 -1.34
C GLY A 99 1.12 1.19 -0.57
N PRO A 100 0.33 2.26 -0.46
CA PRO A 100 0.67 3.41 0.37
C PRO A 100 0.68 3.05 1.86
N LEU A 101 1.37 3.86 2.65
CA LEU A 101 1.31 3.81 4.10
C LEU A 101 0.05 4.54 4.58
N LYS A 102 -0.72 3.93 5.49
CA LYS A 102 -1.99 4.48 5.99
C LYS A 102 -2.21 4.16 7.46
N ASP A 103 -2.93 5.05 8.14
CA ASP A 103 -3.46 4.81 9.48
C ASP A 103 -4.79 4.04 9.39
N MET A 104 -4.85 2.91 10.06
CA MET A 104 -6.00 2.01 10.06
C MET A 104 -6.98 2.35 11.18
N SER A 105 -8.25 1.98 10.98
CA SER A 105 -9.31 2.19 11.97
C SER A 105 -9.03 1.49 13.30
N TYR A 106 -8.25 0.40 13.30
CA TYR A 106 -7.91 -0.45 14.44
C TYR A 106 -6.52 -0.15 15.06
N GLY A 107 -6.00 1.07 14.88
CA GLY A 107 -4.84 1.53 15.65
C GLY A 107 -3.47 1.12 15.12
N MET A 108 -3.37 0.75 13.83
CA MET A 108 -2.10 0.42 13.17
C MET A 108 -1.80 1.44 12.06
N ARG A 109 -0.56 1.90 11.94
CA ARG A 109 -0.03 2.55 10.75
C ARG A 109 0.68 1.48 9.92
N GLN A 110 0.19 1.19 8.72
CA GLN A 110 0.68 0.05 7.95
C GLN A 110 0.64 0.28 6.44
N PHE A 111 1.44 -0.50 5.73
CA PHE A 111 1.32 -0.70 4.29
C PHE A 111 1.19 -2.19 3.99
N LEU A 112 0.67 -2.48 2.80
CA LEU A 112 0.58 -3.84 2.28
C LEU A 112 1.48 -3.96 1.06
N MET A 113 2.20 -5.08 0.96
CA MET A 113 2.87 -5.46 -0.28
C MET A 113 2.47 -6.88 -0.68
N THR A 114 2.50 -7.13 -1.99
CA THR A 114 2.32 -8.47 -2.55
C THR A 114 3.54 -8.80 -3.40
N ASP A 115 4.20 -9.90 -3.08
CA ASP A 115 5.41 -10.34 -3.77
C ASP A 115 5.08 -11.03 -5.11
N PRO A 116 6.09 -11.42 -5.94
CA PRO A 116 5.86 -12.12 -7.20
C PRO A 116 5.21 -13.51 -7.04
N GLY A 117 5.28 -14.10 -5.83
CA GLY A 117 4.57 -15.32 -5.47
C GLY A 117 3.10 -15.06 -5.10
N GLY A 118 2.62 -13.82 -5.09
CA GLY A 118 1.26 -13.50 -4.68
C GLY A 118 1.10 -13.42 -3.15
N ASN A 119 2.18 -13.56 -2.38
CA ASN A 119 2.10 -13.55 -0.92
C ASN A 119 1.84 -12.14 -0.41
N SER A 120 0.84 -12.00 0.47
CA SER A 120 0.40 -10.74 1.05
C SER A 120 1.14 -10.44 2.36
N ILE A 121 2.06 -9.48 2.33
CA ILE A 121 2.86 -9.11 3.50
C ILE A 121 2.37 -7.77 4.04
N ARG A 122 1.80 -7.80 5.25
CA ARG A 122 1.45 -6.59 6.00
C ARG A 122 2.65 -6.17 6.82
N VAL A 123 2.99 -4.89 6.78
CA VAL A 123 4.04 -4.30 7.62
C VAL A 123 3.43 -3.12 8.35
N GLY A 124 3.45 -3.15 9.67
CA GLY A 124 2.67 -2.21 10.46
C GLY A 124 3.24 -1.92 11.83
N GLN A 125 2.98 -0.70 12.28
CA GLN A 125 3.37 -0.15 13.57
C GLN A 125 2.12 0.20 14.36
N ARG A 126 2.15 -0.10 15.66
CA ARG A 126 1.07 0.28 16.55
C ARG A 126 1.12 1.78 16.82
N ILE A 127 -0.01 2.45 16.65
CA ILE A 127 -0.19 3.88 16.93
C ILE A 127 -1.30 4.16 17.95
N SER A 128 -2.03 3.12 18.38
CA SER A 128 -3.06 3.18 19.42
C SER A 128 -3.13 1.85 20.19
N GLU A 129 -3.38 1.93 21.50
CA GLU A 129 -3.68 0.75 22.32
C GLU A 129 -5.11 0.23 22.11
N ASP A 130 -6.02 1.10 21.66
CA ASP A 130 -7.36 0.68 21.29
C ASP A 130 -7.34 -0.04 19.93
N ARG A 131 -7.64 -1.34 19.98
CA ARG A 131 -7.71 -2.24 18.82
C ARG A 131 -9.13 -2.36 18.25
N SER A 132 -10.10 -1.67 18.84
CA SER A 132 -11.48 -1.69 18.36
C SER A 132 -11.56 -1.06 16.97
N MET A 133 -12.43 -1.62 16.12
CA MET A 133 -12.75 -0.97 14.85
C MET A 133 -13.51 0.31 15.15
N ARG A 134 -12.87 1.47 14.93
CA ARG A 134 -13.55 2.75 14.96
C ARG A 134 -14.75 2.73 13.99
N PRO A 135 -15.92 3.25 14.41
CA PRO A 135 -17.08 3.31 13.54
C PRO A 135 -16.78 4.19 12.31
N ALA A 136 -17.47 3.90 11.20
CA ALA A 136 -17.38 4.75 10.03
C ALA A 136 -17.79 6.20 10.39
N PRO A 137 -17.09 7.22 9.86
CA PRO A 137 -17.46 8.62 10.07
C PRO A 137 -18.91 8.89 9.61
N LYS A 138 -19.58 9.83 10.27
CA LYS A 138 -20.96 10.20 9.95
C LYS A 138 -21.03 11.41 9.03
N GLU A 139 -20.01 12.27 9.10
CA GLU A 139 -19.88 13.50 8.33
C GLU A 139 -19.73 13.19 6.84
N THR A 140 -20.40 13.95 5.98
CA THR A 140 -20.55 13.67 4.54
C THR A 140 -19.22 13.32 3.86
N PHE A 141 -18.24 14.21 3.94
CA PHE A 141 -16.96 14.05 3.24
C PHE A 141 -16.03 13.03 3.90
N ALA A 142 -16.04 12.96 5.24
CA ALA A 142 -15.27 11.95 5.97
C ALA A 142 -15.78 10.53 5.66
N ARG A 143 -17.11 10.36 5.57
CA ARG A 143 -17.76 9.12 5.14
C ARG A 143 -17.43 8.79 3.68
N ALA A 144 -17.46 9.78 2.79
CA ALA A 144 -17.11 9.58 1.39
C ALA A 144 -15.66 9.08 1.23
N LEU A 145 -14.70 9.71 1.92
CA LEU A 145 -13.31 9.24 1.95
C LEU A 145 -13.20 7.82 2.47
N HIS A 146 -13.80 7.52 3.63
CA HIS A 146 -13.78 6.19 4.23
C HIS A 146 -14.32 5.12 3.28
N MET A 147 -15.45 5.39 2.61
CA MET A 147 -16.06 4.45 1.68
C MET A 147 -15.27 4.31 0.39
N ALA A 148 -14.71 5.40 -0.13
CA ALA A 148 -13.88 5.36 -1.35
C ALA A 148 -12.60 4.56 -1.13
N ASP A 149 -11.91 4.73 0.01
CA ASP A 149 -10.76 3.92 0.39
C ASP A 149 -11.12 2.43 0.48
N LEU A 150 -12.25 2.09 1.14
CA LEU A 150 -12.71 0.71 1.24
C LEU A 150 -12.97 0.08 -0.14
N PHE A 151 -13.60 0.82 -1.05
CA PHE A 151 -13.87 0.33 -2.40
C PHE A 151 -12.59 0.17 -3.23
N ALA A 152 -11.68 1.15 -3.16
CA ALA A 152 -10.45 1.14 -3.94
C ALA A 152 -9.47 0.05 -3.47
N ASP A 153 -9.27 -0.09 -2.16
CA ASP A 153 -8.20 -0.94 -1.62
C ASP A 153 -8.69 -2.32 -1.16
N SER A 154 -9.92 -2.45 -0.66
CA SER A 154 -10.42 -3.74 -0.15
C SER A 154 -11.28 -4.50 -1.15
N LYS A 155 -12.06 -3.80 -1.98
CA LYS A 155 -12.93 -4.44 -2.99
C LYS A 155 -12.33 -4.44 -4.39
N GLU A 156 -11.22 -3.72 -4.56
CA GLU A 156 -10.60 -3.44 -5.86
C GLU A 156 -11.61 -2.87 -6.90
N ASP A 157 -12.68 -2.22 -6.41
CA ASP A 157 -13.74 -1.58 -7.21
C ASP A 157 -13.42 -0.10 -7.41
N LEU A 158 -12.49 0.13 -8.34
CA LEU A 158 -12.06 1.48 -8.72
C LEU A 158 -13.21 2.34 -9.30
N PRO A 159 -14.08 1.83 -10.19
CA PRO A 159 -15.22 2.62 -10.69
C PRO A 159 -16.21 3.01 -9.58
N GLY A 160 -16.48 2.13 -8.62
CA GLY A 160 -17.32 2.41 -7.47
C GLY A 160 -16.71 3.49 -6.57
N ALA A 161 -15.42 3.40 -6.28
CA ALA A 161 -14.68 4.43 -5.53
C ALA A 161 -14.72 5.80 -6.22
N ALA A 162 -14.52 5.83 -7.55
CA ALA A 162 -14.59 7.06 -8.35
C ALA A 162 -15.97 7.75 -8.22
N LYS A 163 -17.06 6.98 -8.37
CA LYS A 163 -18.43 7.51 -8.26
C LYS A 163 -18.72 8.13 -6.88
N ILE A 164 -18.21 7.53 -5.81
CA ILE A 164 -18.37 8.06 -4.45
C ILE A 164 -17.71 9.43 -4.33
N ILE A 165 -16.47 9.56 -4.82
CA ILE A 165 -15.73 10.82 -4.75
C ILE A 165 -16.34 11.89 -5.66
N ASP A 166 -16.71 11.53 -6.89
CA ASP A 166 -17.32 12.47 -7.84
C ASP A 166 -18.64 13.02 -7.30
N ARG A 167 -19.45 12.20 -6.63
CA ARG A 167 -20.66 12.64 -5.94
C ARG A 167 -20.37 13.58 -4.78
N ALA A 168 -19.29 13.35 -4.02
CA ALA A 168 -18.90 14.21 -2.91
C ALA A 168 -18.42 15.58 -3.42
N LEU A 169 -17.50 15.58 -4.40
CA LEU A 169 -16.95 16.82 -4.98
C LEU A 169 -17.98 17.64 -5.78
N GLY A 170 -19.05 17.01 -6.27
CA GLY A 170 -20.13 17.67 -7.00
C GLY A 170 -21.24 18.29 -6.13
N ARG A 171 -21.14 18.22 -4.80
CA ARG A 171 -22.12 18.83 -3.90
C ARG A 171 -22.04 20.36 -3.95
N THR A 172 -23.19 21.01 -3.88
CA THR A 172 -23.32 22.48 -3.88
C THR A 172 -23.87 23.03 -2.57
N ASP A 173 -24.41 22.15 -1.71
CA ASP A 173 -25.03 22.48 -0.43
C ASP A 173 -24.06 22.42 0.76
N GLU A 174 -22.93 21.73 0.59
CA GLU A 174 -21.89 21.53 1.59
C GLU A 174 -20.53 21.50 0.88
N HIS A 175 -19.47 21.98 1.54
CA HIS A 175 -18.11 21.96 0.99
C HIS A 175 -17.15 21.22 1.92
N PRO A 176 -16.20 20.44 1.37
CA PRO A 176 -15.16 19.80 2.18
C PRO A 176 -14.25 20.84 2.81
N THR A 177 -13.62 20.49 3.94
CA THR A 177 -12.47 21.28 4.41
C THR A 177 -11.31 21.20 3.41
N PRO A 178 -10.35 22.14 3.40
CA PRO A 178 -9.20 22.08 2.48
C PRO A 178 -8.43 20.75 2.54
N VAL A 179 -8.29 20.17 3.74
CA VAL A 179 -7.67 18.85 3.95
C VAL A 179 -8.51 17.72 3.37
N GLN A 180 -9.83 17.76 3.52
CA GLN A 180 -10.73 16.77 2.93
C GLN A 180 -10.75 16.87 1.41
N GLU A 181 -10.75 18.09 0.86
CA GLU A 181 -10.70 18.34 -0.58
C GLU A 181 -9.41 17.80 -1.19
N LEU A 182 -8.27 18.10 -0.57
CA LEU A 182 -6.98 17.53 -0.97
C LEU A 182 -7.05 16.00 -1.02
N ARG A 183 -7.52 15.36 0.06
CA ARG A 183 -7.61 13.90 0.14
C ARG A 183 -8.52 13.32 -0.95
N LEU A 184 -9.66 13.95 -1.22
CA LEU A 184 -10.59 13.52 -2.26
C LEU A 184 -9.96 13.64 -3.66
N LEU A 185 -9.31 14.78 -3.96
CA LEU A 185 -8.67 15.01 -5.25
C LEU A 185 -7.48 14.06 -5.48
N VAL A 186 -6.63 13.85 -4.48
CA VAL A 186 -5.49 12.93 -4.57
C VAL A 186 -5.97 11.50 -4.79
N LEU A 187 -6.96 11.04 -4.02
CA LEU A 187 -7.51 9.69 -4.17
C LEU A 187 -8.17 9.51 -5.55
N ARG A 188 -8.95 10.50 -6.01
CA ARG A 188 -9.62 10.43 -7.31
C ARG A 188 -8.64 10.50 -8.48
N GLY A 189 -7.57 11.28 -8.36
CA GLY A 189 -6.48 11.35 -9.33
C GLY A 189 -5.71 10.03 -9.43
N ASP A 190 -5.40 9.40 -8.29
CA ASP A 190 -4.83 8.04 -8.26
C ASP A 190 -5.76 7.05 -8.98
N ILE A 191 -7.05 7.04 -8.63
CA ILE A 191 -8.05 6.15 -9.26
C ILE A 191 -8.16 6.42 -10.77
N ALA A 192 -8.14 7.69 -11.22
CA ALA A 192 -8.17 8.04 -12.64
C ALA A 192 -6.98 7.42 -13.40
N ARG A 193 -5.76 7.58 -12.86
CA ARG A 193 -4.55 6.93 -13.40
C ARG A 193 -4.68 5.41 -13.33
N ARG A 194 -5.36 4.88 -12.31
CA ARG A 194 -5.71 3.46 -12.19
C ARG A 194 -6.66 2.92 -13.24
N LEU A 195 -7.51 3.77 -13.77
CA LEU A 195 -8.44 3.46 -14.84
C LEU A 195 -7.91 3.82 -16.23
N GLY A 196 -6.70 4.40 -16.32
CA GLY A 196 -6.08 4.79 -17.60
C GLY A 196 -6.52 6.17 -18.12
N ASP A 197 -7.19 6.98 -17.29
CA ASP A 197 -7.59 8.35 -17.64
C ASP A 197 -6.54 9.36 -17.15
N GLU A 198 -5.43 9.45 -17.88
CA GLU A 198 -4.30 10.33 -17.54
C GLU A 198 -4.70 11.82 -17.53
N GLY A 199 -5.55 12.24 -18.47
CA GLY A 199 -5.99 13.64 -18.56
C GLY A 199 -6.87 14.07 -17.38
N LEU A 200 -7.72 13.18 -16.85
CA LEU A 200 -8.42 13.45 -15.61
C LEU A 200 -7.49 13.40 -14.40
N ALA A 201 -6.57 12.44 -14.36
CA ALA A 201 -5.59 12.33 -13.28
C ALA A 201 -4.79 13.62 -13.14
N GLU A 202 -4.19 14.11 -14.22
CA GLU A 202 -3.36 15.33 -14.22
C GLU A 202 -4.15 16.57 -13.77
N ARG A 203 -5.39 16.74 -14.25
CA ARG A 203 -6.24 17.87 -13.83
C ARG A 203 -6.55 17.86 -12.34
N LEU A 204 -6.92 16.69 -11.80
CA LEU A 204 -7.26 16.56 -10.38
C LEU A 204 -6.03 16.73 -9.49
N LEU A 205 -4.89 16.16 -9.87
CA LEU A 205 -3.64 16.27 -9.11
C LEU A 205 -3.06 17.69 -9.16
N THR A 206 -3.23 18.40 -10.28
CA THR A 206 -2.87 19.82 -10.37
C THR A 206 -3.74 20.65 -9.43
N ARG A 207 -5.07 20.48 -9.49
CA ARG A 207 -5.98 21.15 -8.55
C ARG A 207 -5.64 20.85 -7.08
N ALA A 208 -5.29 19.60 -6.77
CA ALA A 208 -4.87 19.19 -5.43
C ALA A 208 -3.60 19.93 -4.97
N ALA A 209 -2.64 20.16 -5.88
CA ALA A 209 -1.39 20.84 -5.58
C ALA A 209 -1.56 22.35 -5.35
N ASP A 210 -2.54 22.95 -6.01
CA ASP A 210 -2.82 24.39 -5.93
C ASP A 210 -3.71 24.77 -4.73
N LEU A 211 -4.16 23.79 -3.93
CA LEU A 211 -4.99 24.06 -2.75
C LEU A 211 -4.23 24.89 -1.70
N PRO A 212 -4.80 26.03 -1.25
CA PRO A 212 -4.20 26.81 -0.18
C PRO A 212 -4.39 26.08 1.16
N LEU A 213 -3.29 25.60 1.73
CA LEU A 213 -3.26 24.96 3.04
C LEU A 213 -2.42 25.78 4.01
N THR A 214 -2.89 25.91 5.24
CA THR A 214 -2.09 26.41 6.37
C THR A 214 -1.01 25.40 6.77
N ALA A 215 -0.04 25.82 7.60
CA ALA A 215 0.99 24.91 8.11
C ALA A 215 0.39 23.72 8.90
N THR A 216 -0.59 23.98 9.74
CA THR A 216 -1.31 22.95 10.51
C THR A 216 -2.06 21.97 9.61
N GLU A 217 -2.72 22.47 8.56
CA GLU A 217 -3.42 21.62 7.60
C GLU A 217 -2.45 20.76 6.79
N ARG A 218 -1.30 21.32 6.37
CA ARG A 218 -0.24 20.54 5.70
C ARG A 218 0.27 19.40 6.57
N GLU A 219 0.50 19.64 7.86
CA GLU A 219 0.93 18.59 8.78
C GLU A 219 -0.14 17.50 8.90
N SER A 220 -1.41 17.88 9.10
CA SER A 220 -2.53 16.92 9.18
C SER A 220 -2.79 16.14 7.88
N ALA A 221 -2.27 16.65 6.75
CA ALA A 221 -2.43 16.08 5.42
C ALA A 221 -1.13 15.52 4.84
N ARG A 222 -0.09 15.34 5.66
CA ARG A 222 1.25 14.91 5.25
C ARG A 222 1.23 13.68 4.33
N ASP A 223 0.44 12.66 4.69
CA ASP A 223 0.33 11.44 3.88
C ASP A 223 -0.30 11.69 2.50
N ALA A 224 -1.33 12.55 2.43
CA ALA A 224 -1.98 12.90 1.17
C ALA A 224 -1.06 13.75 0.27
N LEU A 225 -0.26 14.64 0.87
CA LEU A 225 0.74 15.45 0.17
C LEU A 225 1.90 14.60 -0.34
N ALA A 226 2.40 13.65 0.46
CA ALA A 226 3.41 12.69 0.02
C ALA A 226 2.89 11.86 -1.16
N ARG A 227 1.64 11.36 -1.06
CA ARG A 227 1.00 10.63 -2.15
C ARG A 227 0.83 11.49 -3.41
N LEU A 228 0.45 12.75 -3.26
CA LEU A 228 0.33 13.69 -4.38
C LEU A 228 1.66 13.86 -5.11
N ALA A 229 2.77 14.05 -4.37
CA ALA A 229 4.09 14.20 -4.98
C ALA A 229 4.47 12.97 -5.82
N GLU A 230 4.22 11.76 -5.30
CA GLU A 230 4.49 10.51 -6.02
C GLU A 230 3.63 10.30 -7.27
N LEU A 231 2.40 10.82 -7.25
CA LEU A 231 1.49 10.67 -8.38
C LEU A 231 1.83 11.61 -9.54
N ARG A 232 2.63 12.65 -9.27
CA ARG A 232 3.08 13.65 -10.24
C ARG A 232 4.49 13.37 -10.79
N GLU A 233 5.20 12.40 -10.22
CA GLU A 233 6.38 11.76 -10.84
C GLU A 233 5.95 10.75 -11.91
#